data_AF-A0A8C2S8Z9-F1
#
_entry.id   AF-A0A8C2S8Z9-F1
#
_cell.length_a   1.000
_cell.length_b   1.000
_cell.length_c   1.000
_cell.angle_alpha   90.00
_cell.angle_beta   90.00
_cell.angle_gamma   90.00
#
_symmetry.space_group_name_H-M   'P 1'
#
loop_
_entity.id
_entity.type
_entity.pdbx_description
1 polymer ?
#
loop_
_entity_poly.entity_id
_entity_poly.type
_entity_poly.pdbx_seq_one_letter_code
_entity_poly.pdbx_strand_id
1 'polypeptide(L)'
;GEQFLEIPRLEEDSKAAFRLFETRITQVLHFTKDARATADQTRNFLVRASCRLQLEPGKEYLIMGLDGATYDLKGDPQYLLDSNSWIEEMPSERMCQSTRHRTPCAQLKSFLQEYGTQGCQV
;
A
#
# COMPACT_ATOMS: atom_id res chain seq x y z
N GLY A 1 9.66 -3.76 -10.68
CA GLY A 1 9.20 -3.95 -9.30
C GLY A 1 7.99 -3.07 -9.12
N GLU A 2 6.89 -3.63 -8.65
CA GLU A 2 5.53 -3.15 -8.90
C GLU A 2 5.02 -2.42 -7.65
N GLN A 3 4.97 -1.08 -7.68
CA GLN A 3 4.70 -0.29 -6.48
C GLN A 3 3.27 0.25 -6.49
N PHE A 4 2.45 -0.26 -5.57
CA PHE A 4 1.19 0.36 -5.20
C PHE A 4 1.43 1.30 -4.00
N LEU A 5 0.57 2.29 -3.80
CA LEU A 5 0.51 3.12 -2.61
C LEU A 5 -0.97 3.23 -2.28
N GLU A 6 -1.36 2.91 -1.05
CA GLU A 6 -2.76 2.91 -0.67
C GLU A 6 -2.93 3.50 0.72
N ILE A 7 -3.93 4.34 0.96
CA ILE A 7 -4.37 4.67 2.33
C ILE A 7 -5.43 3.65 2.74
N PRO A 8 -5.09 2.54 3.40
CA PRO A 8 -6.10 1.57 3.73
C PRO A 8 -7.02 2.07 4.86
N ARG A 9 -8.34 2.04 4.65
CA ARG A 9 -9.30 2.02 5.77
C ARG A 9 -9.52 0.57 6.18
N LEU A 10 -8.77 0.13 7.20
CA LEU A 10 -8.67 -1.28 7.59
C LEU A 10 -9.91 -1.76 8.36
N GLU A 11 -10.58 -2.77 7.83
CA GLU A 11 -11.41 -3.71 8.58
C GLU A 11 -10.68 -5.06 8.58
N GLU A 12 -10.40 -5.62 9.77
CA GLU A 12 -9.67 -6.88 9.91
C GLU A 12 -10.65 -8.05 9.98
N ASP A 13 -10.54 -8.98 9.03
CA ASP A 13 -11.22 -10.27 9.08
C ASP A 13 -10.17 -11.40 9.20
N SER A 14 -10.50 -12.42 9.98
CA SER A 14 -9.68 -13.62 10.11
C SER A 14 -10.21 -14.70 9.19
N LYS A 15 -9.44 -15.01 8.13
CA LYS A 15 -9.78 -16.07 7.16
C LYS A 15 -8.76 -17.20 7.24
N ALA A 16 -9.14 -18.27 7.94
CA ALA A 16 -8.32 -19.45 8.14
C ALA A 16 -6.93 -19.09 8.72
N ALA A 17 -5.85 -19.25 7.94
CA ALA A 17 -4.48 -18.97 8.36
C ALA A 17 -4.01 -17.54 8.00
N PHE A 18 -4.92 -16.67 7.59
CA PHE A 18 -4.61 -15.30 7.14
C PHE A 18 -5.46 -14.26 7.88
N ARG A 19 -4.87 -13.09 8.05
CA ARG A 19 -5.60 -11.85 8.35
C ARG A 19 -5.77 -11.10 7.05
N LEU A 20 -7.00 -10.70 6.77
CA LEU A 20 -7.38 -9.92 5.60
C LEU A 20 -7.59 -8.48 6.03
N PHE A 21 -7.01 -7.58 5.25
CA PHE A 21 -7.20 -6.15 5.35
C PHE A 21 -7.91 -5.67 4.09
N GLU A 22 -9.15 -5.22 4.25
CA GLU A 22 -9.82 -4.45 3.21
C GLU A 22 -9.25 -3.02 3.20
N THR A 23 -8.84 -2.53 2.04
CA THR A 23 -8.12 -1.26 1.88
C THR A 23 -8.80 -0.40 0.82
N ARG A 24 -8.62 0.93 0.88
CA ARG A 24 -9.08 1.87 -0.13
C ARG A 24 -7.87 2.49 -0.81
N ILE A 25 -7.76 2.37 -2.12
CA ILE A 25 -6.68 3.01 -2.88
C ILE A 25 -6.86 4.52 -2.84
N THR A 26 -5.78 5.24 -2.60
CA THR A 26 -5.80 6.71 -2.65
C THR A 26 -4.94 7.29 -3.73
N GLN A 27 -3.79 6.68 -4.00
CA GLN A 27 -2.94 7.08 -5.12
C GLN A 27 -2.25 5.86 -5.72
N VAL A 28 -2.60 5.51 -6.96
CA VAL A 28 -1.83 4.52 -7.71
C VAL A 28 -0.52 5.17 -8.17
N LEU A 29 0.62 4.60 -7.79
CA LEU A 29 1.94 5.04 -8.26
C LEU A 29 2.33 4.31 -9.55
N HIS A 30 2.23 2.99 -9.56
CA HIS A 30 2.54 2.16 -10.72
C HIS A 30 1.72 0.88 -10.67
N PHE A 31 1.42 0.30 -11.83
CA PHE A 31 0.74 -0.99 -11.93
C PHE A 31 1.32 -1.82 -13.07
N THR A 32 1.04 -3.11 -13.03
CA THR A 32 1.49 -4.10 -14.01
C THR A 32 0.34 -5.00 -14.41
N LYS A 33 -0.20 -5.82 -13.50
CA LYS A 33 -1.39 -6.65 -13.77
C LYS A 33 -2.70 -5.94 -13.48
N ASP A 34 -2.77 -5.14 -12.42
CA ASP A 34 -4.00 -4.43 -12.07
C ASP A 34 -4.19 -3.14 -12.88
N ALA A 35 -4.38 -3.29 -14.19
CA ALA A 35 -4.55 -2.17 -15.11
C ALA A 35 -5.84 -1.36 -14.89
N ARG A 36 -6.75 -1.84 -14.02
CA ARG A 36 -7.99 -1.14 -13.67
C ARG A 36 -7.92 -0.47 -12.31
N ALA A 37 -6.77 -0.53 -11.62
CA ALA A 37 -6.56 0.14 -10.34
C ALA A 37 -6.78 1.66 -10.51
N THR A 38 -7.69 2.20 -9.72
CA THR A 38 -7.91 3.65 -9.61
C THR A 38 -8.05 4.04 -8.15
N ALA A 39 -7.88 5.33 -7.86
CA ALA A 39 -8.28 5.88 -6.57
C ALA A 39 -9.74 5.51 -6.22
N ASP A 40 -10.02 5.43 -4.93
CA ASP A 40 -11.30 5.06 -4.31
C ASP A 40 -11.79 3.63 -4.52
N GLN A 41 -11.05 2.79 -5.26
CA GLN A 41 -11.33 1.37 -5.33
C GLN A 41 -10.88 0.64 -4.06
N THR A 42 -11.55 -0.47 -3.78
CA THR A 42 -11.21 -1.34 -2.66
C THR A 42 -10.27 -2.46 -3.12
N ARG A 43 -9.26 -2.78 -2.30
CA ARG A 43 -8.40 -3.95 -2.50
C ARG A 43 -8.27 -4.77 -1.23
N ASN A 44 -7.87 -6.02 -1.40
CA ASN A 44 -7.70 -6.97 -0.30
C ASN A 44 -6.21 -7.30 -0.18
N PHE A 45 -5.65 -6.97 1.00
CA PHE A 45 -4.30 -7.34 1.37
C PHE A 45 -4.35 -8.46 2.41
N LEU A 46 -3.59 -9.51 2.18
CA LEU A 46 -3.55 -10.65 3.07
C LEU A 46 -2.17 -10.73 3.72
N VAL A 47 -2.15 -11.04 5.01
CA VAL A 47 -0.94 -11.42 5.71
C VAL A 47 -1.16 -12.76 6.40
N ARG A 48 -0.13 -13.60 6.47
CA ARG A 48 -0.21 -14.81 7.31
C ARG A 48 -0.51 -14.41 8.75
N ALA A 49 -1.49 -15.08 9.37
CA ALA A 49 -1.90 -14.80 10.74
C ALA A 49 -0.75 -15.02 11.75
N SER A 50 0.21 -15.89 11.42
CA SER A 50 1.42 -16.13 12.21
C SER A 50 2.43 -14.97 12.19
N CYS A 51 2.33 -14.04 11.22
CA CYS A 51 3.21 -12.89 11.15
C CYS A 51 2.82 -11.83 12.17
N ARG A 52 3.81 -11.13 12.72
CA ARG A 52 3.62 -10.06 13.73
C ARG A 52 3.19 -8.71 13.14
N LEU A 53 3.10 -8.59 11.82
CA LEU A 53 2.74 -7.34 11.15
C LEU A 53 1.38 -6.83 11.64
N GLN A 54 1.32 -5.58 12.09
CA GLN A 54 0.09 -4.91 12.46
C GLN A 54 -0.03 -3.63 11.64
N LEU A 55 -1.21 -3.41 11.07
CA LEU A 55 -1.56 -2.19 10.38
C LEU A 55 -2.68 -1.53 11.19
N GLU A 56 -2.54 -0.25 11.49
CA GLU A 56 -3.48 0.48 12.36
C GLU A 56 -4.65 1.04 11.55
N PRO A 57 -5.91 0.72 11.92
CA PRO A 57 -7.07 1.28 11.24
C PRO A 57 -7.08 2.81 11.25
N GLY A 58 -7.32 3.39 10.07
CA GLY A 58 -7.38 4.84 9.89
C GLY A 58 -6.02 5.52 9.68
N LYS A 59 -4.93 4.76 9.62
CA LYS A 59 -3.62 5.25 9.17
C LYS A 59 -3.39 4.99 7.68
N GLU A 60 -2.54 5.81 7.10
CA GLU A 60 -2.11 5.70 5.70
C GLU A 60 -0.77 4.95 5.62
N TYR A 61 -0.61 4.11 4.59
CA TYR A 61 0.61 3.32 4.41
C TYR A 61 1.11 3.33 2.95
N LEU A 62 2.41 3.48 2.74
CA LEU A 62 3.05 3.09 1.49
C LEU A 62 3.22 1.57 1.45
N ILE A 63 2.53 0.89 0.52
CA ILE A 63 2.55 -0.57 0.36
C ILE A 63 2.98 -0.95 -1.05
N MET A 64 4.26 -1.25 -1.23
CA MET A 64 4.83 -1.67 -2.52
C MET A 64 5.17 -3.16 -2.49
N GLY A 65 5.13 -3.85 -3.63
CA GLY A 65 5.42 -5.28 -3.63
C GLY A 65 5.45 -5.93 -5.00
N LEU A 66 4.91 -7.14 -5.05
CA LEU A 66 4.73 -7.92 -6.27
C LEU A 66 3.25 -8.17 -6.47
N ASP A 67 2.81 -8.22 -7.73
CA ASP A 67 1.44 -8.57 -8.05
C ASP A 67 1.09 -9.97 -7.55
N GLY A 68 -0.06 -10.08 -6.89
CA GLY A 68 -0.61 -11.38 -6.52
C GLY A 68 -1.05 -12.19 -7.74
N ALA A 69 -1.25 -13.49 -7.53
CA ALA A 69 -1.81 -14.40 -8.52
C ALA A 69 -3.30 -14.70 -8.25
N THR A 70 -3.86 -14.21 -7.15
CA THR A 70 -5.21 -14.49 -6.69
C THR A 70 -6.13 -13.30 -6.88
N TYR A 71 -7.43 -13.57 -6.96
CA TYR A 71 -8.48 -12.57 -7.13
C TYR A 71 -9.52 -12.74 -6.03
N ASP A 72 -10.17 -11.65 -5.66
CA ASP A 72 -11.23 -11.66 -4.67
C ASP A 72 -12.56 -12.13 -5.28
N LEU A 73 -13.61 -12.17 -4.46
CA LEU A 73 -14.94 -12.59 -4.90
C LEU A 73 -15.59 -11.64 -5.93
N LYS A 74 -15.09 -10.41 -6.05
CA LYS A 74 -15.51 -9.41 -7.04
C LYS A 74 -14.68 -9.52 -8.35
N GLY A 75 -13.63 -10.34 -8.36
CA GLY A 75 -12.71 -10.50 -9.48
C GLY A 75 -11.59 -9.46 -9.51
N ASP A 76 -11.40 -8.70 -8.43
CA ASP A 76 -10.30 -7.75 -8.30
C ASP A 76 -9.04 -8.47 -7.81
N PRO A 77 -7.83 -8.08 -8.28
CA PRO A 77 -6.59 -8.67 -7.80
C PRO A 77 -6.43 -8.55 -6.27
N GLN A 78 -5.90 -9.61 -5.65
CA GLN A 78 -5.54 -9.63 -4.24
C GLN A 78 -4.03 -9.62 -4.06
N TYR A 79 -3.57 -9.00 -2.98
CA TYR A 79 -2.15 -8.84 -2.69
C TYR A 79 -1.74 -9.60 -1.44
N LEU A 80 -0.55 -10.20 -1.47
CA LEU A 80 0.04 -10.88 -0.32
C LEU A 80 1.14 -10.00 0.27
N LEU A 81 1.04 -9.72 1.56
CA LEU A 81 2.07 -9.06 2.35
C LEU A 81 3.06 -10.11 2.85
N ASP A 82 4.24 -10.14 2.25
CA ASP A 82 5.31 -11.09 2.53
C ASP A 82 6.69 -10.43 2.62
N SER A 83 7.76 -11.23 2.57
CA SER A 83 9.14 -10.73 2.69
C SER A 83 9.59 -9.80 1.56
N ASN A 84 8.88 -9.78 0.43
CA ASN A 84 9.17 -8.89 -0.70
C ASN A 84 8.29 -7.64 -0.70
N SER A 85 7.46 -7.44 0.33
CA SER A 85 6.62 -6.26 0.48
C SER A 85 7.36 -5.15 1.23
N TRP A 86 7.28 -3.93 0.72
CA TRP A 86 7.69 -2.70 1.41
C TRP A 86 6.47 -2.05 2.03
N ILE A 87 6.47 -1.87 3.35
CA ILE A 87 5.31 -1.37 4.11
C ILE A 87 5.80 -0.28 5.08
N GLU A 88 5.38 0.96 4.87
CA GLU A 88 5.73 2.10 5.74
C GLU A 88 4.51 2.96 6.04
N GLU A 89 4.31 3.36 7.31
CA GLU A 89 3.26 4.32 7.66
C GLU A 89 3.62 5.71 7.12
N MET A 90 2.67 6.38 6.47
CA MET A 90 2.88 7.73 5.98
C MET A 90 2.91 8.74 7.13
N PRO A 91 3.82 9.72 7.10
CA PRO A 91 3.92 10.71 8.16
C PRO A 91 2.68 11.62 8.16
N SER A 92 2.09 11.83 9.34
CA SER A 92 1.01 12.81 9.49
C SER A 92 1.45 14.22 9.05
N GLU A 93 0.51 15.04 8.59
CA GLU A 93 0.79 16.43 8.20
C GLU A 93 1.49 17.22 9.32
N ARG A 94 1.03 17.05 10.56
CA ARG A 94 1.64 17.67 11.75
C ARG A 94 3.11 17.30 11.90
N MET A 95 3.48 16.04 11.62
CA MET A 95 4.87 15.60 11.65
C MET A 95 5.69 16.32 10.58
N CYS A 96 5.18 16.41 9.35
CA CYS A 96 5.89 17.08 8.25
C CYS A 96 5.97 18.61 8.36
N GLN A 97 5.13 19.24 9.20
CA GLN A 97 5.23 20.67 9.52
C GLN A 97 6.41 20.98 10.47
N SER A 98 6.93 19.99 11.19
CA SER A 98 8.10 20.15 12.06
C SER A 98 9.38 20.39 11.27
N THR A 99 10.25 21.28 11.76
CA THR A 99 11.56 21.54 11.16
C THR A 99 12.44 20.30 11.11
N ARG A 100 12.32 19.40 12.10
CA ARG A 100 13.08 18.14 12.17
C ARG A 100 12.79 17.20 11.00
N HIS A 101 11.55 17.20 10.50
CA HIS A 101 11.10 16.24 9.47
C HIS A 101 10.92 16.89 8.09
N ARG A 102 11.29 18.16 7.93
CA ARG A 102 11.16 18.88 6.66
C ARG A 102 11.85 18.16 5.50
N THR A 103 13.12 17.78 5.67
CA THR A 103 13.90 17.12 4.61
C THR A 103 13.40 15.71 4.30
N PRO A 104 13.20 14.81 5.30
CA PRO A 104 12.65 13.48 5.02
C PRO A 104 11.28 13.50 4.34
N CYS A 105 10.36 14.37 4.78
CA CYS A 105 9.06 14.50 4.12
C CYS A 105 9.17 15.04 2.69
N ALA A 106 10.12 15.94 2.42
CA ALA A 106 10.37 16.41 1.06
C ALA A 106 10.91 15.30 0.16
N GLN A 107 11.83 14.46 0.65
CA GLN A 107 12.36 13.31 -0.08
C GLN A 107 11.27 12.29 -0.41
N LEU A 108 10.41 11.95 0.56
CA LEU A 108 9.27 11.08 0.35
C LEU A 108 8.33 11.64 -0.73
N LYS A 109 7.96 12.92 -0.65
CA LYS A 109 7.12 13.57 -1.67
C LYS A 109 7.75 13.55 -3.06
N SER A 110 9.06 13.81 -3.16
CA SER A 110 9.79 13.72 -4.44
C SER A 110 9.73 12.32 -5.02
N PHE A 111 9.99 11.30 -4.19
CA PHE A 111 9.90 9.90 -4.59
C PHE A 111 8.50 9.56 -5.12
N LEU A 112 7.44 9.90 -4.39
CA LEU A 112 6.06 9.63 -4.80
C LEU A 112 5.71 10.30 -6.14
N GLN A 113 6.18 11.52 -6.35
CA GLN A 113 5.94 12.26 -7.59
C GLN A 113 6.73 11.68 -8.76
N GLU A 114 8.03 11.48 -8.60
CA GLU A 114 8.92 11.00 -9.66
C GLU A 114 8.53 9.58 -10.08
N TYR A 115 8.41 8.68 -9.11
CA TYR A 115 8.09 7.29 -9.39
C TYR A 115 6.66 7.16 -9.94
N GLY A 116 5.69 7.88 -9.38
CA GLY A 116 4.30 7.83 -9.83
C GLY A 116 4.05 8.39 -11.24
N THR A 117 4.95 9.22 -11.75
CA THR A 117 4.79 9.84 -13.09
C THR A 117 5.72 9.25 -14.14
N GLN A 118 6.93 8.86 -13.77
CA GLN A 118 7.97 8.41 -14.69
C GLN A 118 8.29 6.92 -14.55
N GLY A 119 7.85 6.28 -13.47
CA GLY A 119 8.20 4.90 -13.17
C GLY A 119 9.71 4.72 -12.98
N CYS A 120 10.22 3.56 -13.40
CA CYS A 120 11.66 3.30 -13.46
C CYS A 120 12.21 3.62 -14.86
N GLN A 121 13.41 4.20 -14.93
CA GLN A 121 14.20 4.19 -16.17
C GLN A 121 14.76 2.78 -16.38
N VAL A 122 14.47 2.19 -17.54
CA VAL A 122 14.92 0.83 -17.94
C VAL A 122 15.93 0.92 -19.06
#